data_AF-A0A529K4N6-F1
#
_entry.id   AF-A0A529K4N6-F1
#
_cell.length_a   1.000
_cell.length_b   1.000
_cell.length_c   1.000
_cell.angle_alpha   90.00
_cell.angle_beta   90.00
_cell.angle_gamma   90.00
#
_symmetry.space_group_name_H-M   'P 1'
#
loop_
_entity.id
_entity.type
_entity.pdbx_description
1 polymer ?
#
loop_
_entity_poly.entity_id
_entity_poly.type
_entity_poly.pdbx_seq_one_letter_code
_entity_poly.pdbx_strand_id
1 'polypeptide(L)' 'MNSNEFREWSLYAAEWGADYRSTLRERPVRPLVEPGEISRSIDVSPPEEGETMQAIFADFEQKILPGMTHWQHPR' A
#
# COMPACT_ATOMS: atom_id res chain seq x y z
N MET A 1 0.27 -4.35 18.34
CA MET A 1 0.58 -5.60 17.61
C MET A 1 1.31 -6.57 18.52
N ASN A 2 0.73 -7.75 18.75
CA ASN A 2 1.35 -8.87 19.46
C ASN A 2 1.98 -9.89 18.48
N SER A 3 2.63 -10.93 18.98
CA SER A 3 3.34 -11.92 18.14
C SER A 3 2.44 -12.70 17.18
N ASN A 4 1.18 -12.97 17.54
CA ASN A 4 0.25 -13.67 16.65
C ASN A 4 -0.22 -12.74 15.53
N GLU A 5 -0.62 -11.52 15.87
CA GLU A 5 -0.97 -10.48 14.89
C GLU A 5 0.19 -10.21 13.93
N PHE A 6 1.42 -10.14 14.45
CA PHE A 6 2.61 -9.96 13.61
C PHE A 6 2.79 -11.12 12.62
N ARG A 7 2.60 -12.37 13.05
CA ARG A 7 2.65 -13.53 12.16
C ARG A 7 1.56 -13.46 11.09
N GLU A 8 0.33 -13.15 11.47
CA GLU A 8 -0.80 -13.03 10.54
C GLU A 8 -0.54 -11.98 9.46
N TRP A 9 -0.13 -10.78 9.85
CA TRP A 9 0.19 -9.69 8.92
C TRP A 9 1.42 -9.96 8.07
N SER A 10 2.39 -10.70 8.58
CA SER A 10 3.55 -11.12 7.79
C SER A 10 3.17 -12.07 6.67
N LEU A 11 2.28 -13.03 6.93
CA LEU A 11 1.75 -13.94 5.91
C LEU A 11 0.91 -13.19 4.88
N TYR A 12 0.02 -12.33 5.36
CA TYR A 12 -0.84 -11.52 4.49
C TYR A 12 -0.03 -10.59 3.57
N ALA A 13 0.97 -9.88 4.10
CA ALA A 13 1.82 -9.01 3.29
C ALA A 13 2.64 -9.79 2.25
N ALA A 14 3.06 -11.02 2.57
CA ALA A 14 3.76 -11.89 1.63
C ALA A 14 2.85 -12.35 0.49
N GLU A 15 1.61 -12.77 0.80
CA GLU A 15 0.60 -13.14 -0.19
C GLU A 15 0.25 -11.95 -1.09
N TRP A 16 -0.02 -10.79 -0.50
CA TRP A 16 -0.28 -9.56 -1.25
C TRP A 16 0.88 -9.21 -2.19
N GLY A 17 2.13 -9.31 -1.72
CA GLY A 17 3.31 -9.02 -2.53
C GLY A 17 3.47 -9.97 -3.73
N ALA A 18 3.12 -11.25 -3.54
CA ALA A 18 3.10 -12.24 -4.60
C ALA A 18 2.02 -11.91 -5.65
N ASP A 19 0.81 -11.57 -5.21
CA ASP A 19 -0.31 -11.20 -6.07
C ASP A 19 -0.09 -9.88 -6.82
N TYR A 20 0.46 -8.88 -6.15
CA TYR A 20 0.87 -7.63 -6.78
C TYR A 20 1.89 -7.89 -7.91
N ARG A 21 2.87 -8.76 -7.68
CA ARG A 21 3.90 -9.10 -8.66
C ARG A 21 3.33 -9.92 -9.83
N SER A 22 2.40 -10.84 -9.57
CA SER A 22 1.77 -11.67 -10.61
C SER A 22 0.86 -10.85 -11.54
N THR A 23 0.17 -9.85 -10.99
CA THR A 23 -0.74 -8.94 -11.72
C THR A 23 -0.04 -7.70 -12.28
N LEU A 24 1.28 -7.56 -12.08
CA LEU A 24 1.99 -6.31 -12.37
C LEU A 24 1.93 -5.88 -13.84
N ARG A 25 1.82 -6.84 -14.77
CA ARG A 25 1.70 -6.59 -16.22
C ARG A 25 0.41 -5.85 -16.60
N GLU A 26 -0.62 -5.96 -15.77
CA GLU A 26 -1.94 -5.36 -16.00
C GLU A 26 -1.99 -3.90 -15.55
N ARG A 27 -0.98 -3.45 -14.80
CA ARG A 27 -0.94 -2.12 -14.18
C ARG A 27 -0.17 -1.11 -15.04
N PRO A 28 -0.54 0.18 -15.06
CA PRO A 28 0.22 1.19 -15.79
C PRO A 28 1.58 1.44 -15.12
N VAL A 29 2.70 1.36 -15.85
CA VAL A 29 4.04 1.59 -15.27
C VAL A 29 4.14 2.91 -14.51
N ARG A 30 3.59 3.99 -15.10
CA ARG A 30 3.54 5.32 -14.48
C ARG A 30 2.10 5.61 -14.06
N PRO A 31 1.89 6.12 -12.84
CA PRO A 31 0.57 6.51 -12.36
C PRO A 31 0.10 7.80 -13.04
N LEU A 32 -1.23 8.00 -13.08
CA LEU A 32 -1.87 9.23 -13.57
C LEU A 32 -2.31 10.08 -12.38
N VAL A 33 -1.35 10.65 -11.65
CA VAL A 33 -1.58 11.47 -10.46
C VAL A 33 -0.93 12.84 -10.60
N GLU A 34 -1.54 13.86 -10.00
CA GLU A 34 -1.01 15.22 -10.00
C GLU A 34 -0.01 15.45 -8.84
N PRO A 35 0.94 16.39 -8.97
CA PRO A 35 1.82 16.75 -7.86
C PRO A 35 1.07 17.09 -6.57
N GLY A 36 1.48 16.43 -5.49
CA GLY A 36 0.91 16.59 -4.15
C GLY A 36 -0.44 15.89 -3.92
N GLU A 37 -0.99 15.15 -4.89
CA GLU A 37 -2.28 14.45 -4.73
C GLU A 37 -2.28 13.47 -3.55
N ILE A 38 -1.25 12.62 -3.46
CA ILE A 38 -1.11 11.69 -2.33
C ILE A 38 -0.87 12.42 -1.00
N SER A 39 -0.10 13.50 -1.01
CA SER A 39 0.13 14.28 0.21
C SER A 39 -1.16 14.90 0.75
N ARG A 40 -2.11 15.24 -0.13
CA ARG A 40 -3.41 15.81 0.27
C ARG A 40 -4.41 14.75 0.76
N SER A 41 -4.16 13.46 0.50
CA SER A 41 -5.02 12.36 0.98
C SER A 41 -4.60 11.81 2.34
N ILE A 42 -3.47 12.27 2.88
CA ILE A 42 -2.95 11.90 4.19
C ILE A 42 -3.33 13.01 5.19
N ASP A 43 -3.69 12.62 6.41
CA ASP A 43 -4.00 13.57 7.47
C ASP A 43 -2.81 14.47 7.82
N VAL A 44 -3.11 15.72 8.14
CA VAL A 44 -2.11 16.76 8.39
C VAL A 44 -1.33 16.57 9.69
N SER A 45 -1.83 15.72 10.59
CA SER A 45 -1.23 15.40 11.87
C SER A 45 -1.29 13.90 12.11
N PRO A 46 -0.28 13.31 12.79
CA PRO A 46 -0.32 11.90 13.15
C PRO A 46 -1.46 11.60 14.14
N PRO A 47 -1.97 10.36 14.18
CA PRO A 47 -2.97 9.97 15.16
C PRO A 47 -2.38 9.98 16.58
N GLU A 48 -3.19 10.33 17.58
CA GLU A 48 -2.77 10.34 18.99
C GLU A 48 -2.61 8.91 19.55
N GLU A 49 -3.35 7.96 18.99
CA GLU A 49 -3.32 6.54 19.34
C GLU A 49 -2.90 5.69 18.14
N GLY A 50 -2.43 4.47 18.41
CA GLY A 50 -2.07 3.54 17.35
C GLY A 50 -3.29 3.06 16.57
N GLU A 51 -3.17 3.01 15.25
CA GLU A 51 -4.20 2.47 14.37
C GLU A 51 -4.09 0.95 14.20
N THR A 52 -5.20 0.34 13.78
CA THR A 52 -5.21 -1.07 13.42
C THR A 52 -4.38 -1.31 12.16
N MET A 53 -3.72 -2.46 12.07
CA MET A 53 -3.00 -2.83 10.84
C MET A 53 -3.94 -2.92 9.62
N GLN A 54 -5.21 -3.26 9.84
CA GLN A 54 -6.25 -3.25 8.80
C GLN A 54 -6.44 -1.85 8.20
N ALA A 55 -6.53 -0.81 9.04
CA ALA A 55 -6.66 0.57 8.59
C ALA A 55 -5.41 1.02 7.82
N ILE A 56 -4.22 0.73 8.36
CA ILE A 56 -2.94 1.07 7.73
C ILE A 56 -2.81 0.42 6.35
N PHE A 57 -3.16 -0.87 6.23
CA PHE A 57 -3.06 -1.59 4.96
C PHE A 57 -4.10 -1.12 3.94
N ALA A 58 -5.32 -0.82 4.37
CA ALA A 58 -6.34 -0.23 3.50
C ALA A 58 -5.90 1.14 2.97
N ASP A 59 -5.30 1.98 3.80
CA ASP A 59 -4.73 3.26 3.39
C ASP A 59 -3.58 3.08 2.39
N PHE A 60 -2.72 2.08 2.58
CA PHE A 60 -1.68 1.75 1.62
C PHE A 60 -2.28 1.39 0.24
N GLU A 61 -3.30 0.53 0.19
CA GLU A 61 -3.95 0.13 -1.07
C GLU A 61 -4.70 1.27 -1.75
N GLN A 62 -5.34 2.15 -0.98
CA GLN A 62 -6.19 3.22 -1.50
C GLN A 62 -5.41 4.50 -1.84
N LYS A 63 -4.41 4.85 -1.02
CA LYS A 63 -3.69 6.13 -1.14
C LYS A 63 -2.32 5.96 -1.80
N ILE A 64 -1.58 4.89 -1.49
CA ILE A 64 -0.19 4.75 -1.95
C ILE A 64 -0.11 3.98 -3.27
N LEU A 65 -0.71 2.79 -3.34
CA LEU A 65 -0.62 1.91 -4.51
C LEU A 65 -0.98 2.58 -5.85
N PRO A 66 -2.06 3.40 -5.96
CA PRO A 66 -2.40 4.05 -7.22
C PRO A 66 -1.38 5.11 -7.68
N GLY A 67 -0.60 5.66 -6.73
CA GLY A 67 0.45 6.65 -6.99
C GLY A 67 1.84 6.05 -7.18
N MET A 68 1.99 4.73 -7.15
CA MET A 68 3.28 4.06 -7.33
C MET A 68 3.70 4.02 -8.80
N THR A 69 4.99 4.26 -9.06
CA THR A 69 5.61 3.81 -10.32
C THR A 69 6.01 2.34 -10.16
N HIS A 70 5.47 1.47 -11.01
CA HIS A 70 5.66 0.03 -10.95
C HIS A 70 6.98 -0.38 -11.61
N TRP A 71 8.10 -0.14 -10.92
CA TRP A 71 9.46 -0.38 -11.45
C TRP A 71 9.75 -1.83 -11.85
N GLN A 72 9.10 -2.80 -11.19
CA GLN A 72 9.27 -4.22 -11.50
C GLN A 72 8.43 -4.69 -12.70
N HIS A 73 7.70 -3.78 -13.37
CA HIS A 73 6.80 -4.12 -14.46
C HIS A 73 7.54 -4.84 -15.60
N PRO A 74 7.07 -6.01 -16.07
CA PRO A 74 7.77 -6.86 -17.03
C PRO A 74 7.53 -6.43 -18.49
N ARG A 75 7.50 -5.13 -18.74
CA ARG A 75 7.34 -4.57 -20.09
C ARG A 75 8.60 -4.82 -20.91
#